data_AF-A0A2G9TWT4-F1
#
_entry.id   AF-A0A2G9TWT4-F1
#
_cell.length_a   1.000
_cell.length_b   1.000
_cell.length_c   1.000
_cell.angle_alpha   90.00
_cell.angle_beta   90.00
_cell.angle_gamma   90.00
#
_symmetry.space_group_name_H-M   'P 1'
#
loop_
_entity.id
_entity.type
_entity.pdbx_description
1 polymer ?
#
loop_
_entity_poly.entity_id
_entity_poly.type
_entity_poly.pdbx_seq_one_letter_code
_entity_poly.pdbx_strand_id
1 'polypeptide(L)'
;MDKQLANEPWYHGLLPREDIKMMLRSNGDFLVRTTEPVAGKPRALVLSVMIKHFVITVLPSGKIMIEKYAFESVSSMVEYHLSKKDSITK
;
A
#
# COMPACT_ATOMS: atom_id res chain seq x y z
N MET A 1 14.56 3.39 1.30
CA MET A 1 13.26 2.97 1.85
C MET A 1 13.07 3.71 3.15
N ASP A 2 12.01 4.49 3.25
CA ASP A 2 11.68 5.31 4.41
C ASP A 2 11.63 4.45 5.67
N LYS A 3 12.62 4.64 6.55
CA LYS A 3 12.69 3.97 7.86
C LYS A 3 11.40 4.14 8.68
N GLN A 4 10.60 5.16 8.36
CA GLN A 4 9.34 5.44 9.01
C GLN A 4 8.28 4.38 8.70
N LEU A 5 8.23 3.83 7.48
CA LEU A 5 7.24 2.79 7.12
C LEU A 5 7.39 1.54 7.97
N ALA A 6 8.63 1.17 8.31
CA ALA A 6 8.90 -0.03 9.10
C ALA A 6 8.29 0.02 10.52
N ASN A 7 7.97 1.21 11.03
CA ASN A 7 7.36 1.40 12.34
C ASN A 7 5.83 1.53 12.29
N GLU A 8 5.25 1.55 11.09
CA GLU A 8 3.82 1.74 10.92
C GLU A 8 3.06 0.42 11.12
N PRO A 9 1.96 0.40 11.89
CA PRO A 9 1.23 -0.82 12.21
C PRO A 9 0.52 -1.45 11.00
N TRP A 10 0.31 -0.66 9.94
CA TRP A 10 -0.30 -1.10 8.68
C TRP A 10 0.74 -1.57 7.66
N TYR A 11 2.04 -1.47 7.94
CA TYR A 11 3.11 -1.91 7.05
C TYR A 11 3.66 -3.27 7.48
N HIS A 12 3.57 -4.26 6.58
CA HIS A 12 3.95 -5.65 6.87
C HIS A 12 5.19 -6.14 6.11
N GLY A 13 5.89 -5.26 5.40
CA GLY A 13 7.07 -5.67 4.64
C GLY A 13 6.74 -6.69 3.55
N LEU A 14 7.40 -7.85 3.56
CA LEU A 14 7.09 -8.95 2.65
C LEU A 14 5.97 -9.81 3.24
N LEU A 15 4.76 -9.66 2.68
CA LEU A 15 3.58 -10.43 3.12
C LEU A 15 3.01 -11.21 1.93
N PRO A 16 2.94 -12.57 2.02
CA PRO A 16 2.42 -13.40 0.95
C PRO A 16 0.89 -13.30 0.88
N ARG A 17 0.33 -13.68 -0.27
CA ARG A 17 -1.10 -13.49 -0.56
C ARG A 17 -2.05 -14.19 0.42
N GLU A 18 -1.64 -15.34 0.96
CA GLU A 18 -2.48 -16.11 1.87
C GLU A 18 -2.67 -15.39 3.21
N ASP A 19 -1.62 -14.80 3.78
CA ASP A 19 -1.71 -13.99 4.99
C ASP A 19 -2.57 -12.74 4.78
N ILE A 20 -2.46 -12.09 3.61
CA ILE A 20 -3.28 -10.91 3.30
C ILE A 20 -4.78 -11.22 3.42
N LYS A 21 -5.22 -12.37 2.88
CA LYS A 21 -6.63 -12.78 2.98
C LYS A 21 -7.05 -13.03 4.42
N MET A 22 -6.14 -13.52 5.27
CA MET A 22 -6.43 -13.73 6.69
C MET A 22 -6.48 -12.42 7.48
N MET A 23 -5.78 -11.37 7.03
CA MET A 23 -5.74 -10.07 7.70
C MET A 23 -6.85 -9.13 7.24
N LEU A 24 -7.26 -9.18 5.96
CA LEU A 24 -8.27 -8.30 5.38
C LEU A 24 -9.67 -8.95 5.45
N ARG A 25 -10.22 -9.09 6.66
CA ARG A 25 -11.51 -9.78 6.89
C ARG A 25 -12.71 -8.86 6.90
N SER A 26 -12.50 -7.59 7.26
CA SER A 26 -13.56 -6.61 7.50
C SER A 26 -13.50 -5.45 6.51
N ASN A 27 -14.64 -4.79 6.33
CA ASN A 27 -14.72 -3.58 5.51
C ASN A 27 -13.94 -2.44 6.15
N GLY A 28 -12.93 -1.93 5.44
CA GLY A 28 -11.99 -0.93 5.94
C GLY A 28 -10.66 -1.51 6.39
N ASP A 29 -10.48 -2.83 6.40
CA ASP A 29 -9.15 -3.41 6.60
C ASP A 29 -8.28 -3.12 5.38
N PHE A 30 -7.08 -2.62 5.65
CA PHE A 30 -6.06 -2.40 4.65
C PHE A 30 -4.68 -2.70 5.23
N LEU A 31 -3.72 -2.96 4.36
CA LEU A 31 -2.31 -3.06 4.70
C LEU A 31 -1.45 -2.61 3.54
N VAL A 32 -0.25 -2.13 3.85
CA VAL A 32 0.80 -1.85 2.87
C VAL A 32 1.85 -2.95 2.98
N ARG A 33 2.21 -3.49 1.82
CA ARG A 33 3.27 -4.50 1.70
C ARG A 33 4.23 -4.13 0.59
N THR A 34 5.31 -4.88 0.52
CA THR A 34 6.33 -4.78 -0.51
C THR A 34 6.25 -6.03 -1.38
N THR A 35 6.46 -5.88 -2.68
CA THR A 35 6.56 -7.03 -3.57
C THR A 35 7.83 -7.83 -3.28
N GLU A 36 7.77 -9.12 -3.55
CA GLU A 36 8.97 -9.96 -3.50
C GLU A 36 10.06 -9.38 -4.41
N PRO A 37 11.33 -9.42 -3.97
CA PRO A 37 12.44 -8.98 -4.78
C PRO A 37 12.57 -9.91 -5.99
N VAL A 38 12.15 -9.43 -7.16
CA VAL A 38 12.36 -10.14 -8.43
C VAL A 38 13.72 -9.69 -8.98
N ALA A 39 14.57 -10.64 -9.37
CA ALA A 39 15.86 -10.34 -9.98
C ALA A 39 15.68 -9.36 -11.15
N GLY A 40 16.39 -8.23 -11.10
CA GLY A 40 16.31 -7.17 -12.12
C GLY A 40 15.15 -6.18 -11.98
N LYS A 41 14.30 -6.27 -10.95
CA LYS A 41 13.22 -5.30 -10.70
C LYS A 41 13.36 -4.63 -9.32
N PRO A 42 13.09 -3.32 -9.22
CA PRO A 42 13.04 -2.65 -7.92
C PRO A 42 11.85 -3.16 -7.10
N ARG A 43 11.99 -3.13 -5.77
CA ARG A 43 10.89 -3.43 -4.86
C ARG A 43 9.79 -2.39 -5.04
N ALA A 44 8.56 -2.84 -5.27
CA ALA A 44 7.39 -1.97 -5.33
C ALA A 44 6.59 -2.08 -4.03
N LEU A 45 5.98 -0.97 -3.62
CA LEU A 45 5.00 -0.98 -2.53
C LEU A 45 3.62 -1.29 -3.11
N VAL A 46 2.77 -1.94 -2.32
CA VAL A 46 1.42 -2.35 -2.71
C VAL A 46 0.49 -2.08 -1.55
N LEU A 47 -0.55 -1.27 -1.77
CA LEU A 47 -1.68 -1.13 -0.86
C LEU A 47 -2.67 -2.25 -1.14
N SER A 48 -3.00 -3.05 -0.14
CA SER A 48 -4.00 -4.11 -0.23
C SER A 48 -5.20 -3.73 0.63
N VAL A 49 -6.38 -3.70 0.01
CA VAL A 49 -7.66 -3.35 0.65
C VAL A 49 -8.66 -4.43 0.26
N MET A 50 -9.07 -5.26 1.23
CA MET A 50 -9.89 -6.45 0.99
C MET A 50 -9.34 -7.32 -0.15
N ILE A 51 -10.07 -7.42 -1.28
CA ILE A 51 -9.70 -8.19 -2.47
C ILE A 51 -8.95 -7.38 -3.54
N LYS A 52 -8.68 -6.10 -3.28
CA LYS A 52 -8.04 -5.19 -4.24
C LYS A 52 -6.59 -4.92 -3.84
N HIS A 53 -5.72 -4.92 -4.83
CA HIS A 53 -4.30 -4.63 -4.64
C HIS A 53 -3.88 -3.54 -5.60
N PHE A 54 -3.39 -2.44 -5.06
CA PHE A 54 -2.99 -1.26 -5.81
C PHE A 54 -1.48 -1.09 -5.71
N VAL A 55 -0.81 -1.04 -6.86
CA VAL A 55 0.64 -0.83 -6.91
C VAL A 55 0.93 0.65 -6.67
N ILE A 56 1.84 0.90 -5.74
CA ILE A 56 2.31 2.21 -5.37
C ILE A 56 3.58 2.51 -6.16
N THR A 57 3.52 3.54 -6.99
CA THR A 57 4.62 3.99 -7.84
C THR A 57 5.25 5.24 -7.25
N VAL A 58 6.57 5.24 -7.06
CA VAL A 58 7.29 6.46 -6.69
C VAL A 58 7.65 7.23 -7.96
N LEU A 59 7.14 8.44 -8.07
CA LEU A 59 7.40 9.34 -9.19
C LEU A 59 8.81 9.95 -9.08
N PRO A 60 9.42 10.39 -10.20
CA PRO A 60 10.72 11.07 -10.19
C PRO A 60 10.75 12.33 -9.32
N SER A 61 9.59 12.96 -9.10
CA SER A 61 9.42 14.11 -8.21
C SER A 61 9.47 13.76 -6.71
N GLY A 62 9.61 12.49 -6.35
CA GLY A 62 9.54 11.99 -4.97
C GLY A 62 8.12 11.74 -4.46
N LYS A 63 7.09 12.11 -5.23
CA LYS A 63 5.69 11.85 -4.88
C LYS A 63 5.32 10.39 -5.10
N ILE A 64 4.32 9.95 -4.35
CA ILE A 64 3.81 8.58 -4.38
C ILE A 64 2.48 8.54 -5.13
N MET A 65 2.41 7.76 -6.20
CA MET A 65 1.23 7.63 -7.05
C MET A 65 0.59 6.25 -6.90
N ILE A 66 -0.73 6.24 -6.74
CA ILE A 66 -1.56 5.05 -6.66
C ILE A 66 -2.77 5.25 -7.58
N GLU A 67 -2.92 4.39 -8.57
CA GLU A 67 -3.90 4.54 -9.66
C GLU A 67 -3.88 5.94 -10.32
N LYS A 68 -4.82 6.82 -9.93
CA LYS A 68 -5.04 8.18 -10.45
C LYS A 68 -4.75 9.28 -9.42
N TYR A 69 -4.27 8.91 -8.24
CA TYR A 69 -4.00 9.84 -7.15
C TYR A 69 -2.50 9.92 -6.85
N ALA A 70 -1.99 11.13 -6.60
CA ALA A 70 -0.62 11.36 -6.19
C ALA A 70 -0.59 12.01 -4.80
N PHE A 71 0.28 11.51 -3.95
CA PHE A 71 0.44 11.88 -2.55
C PHE A 71 1.90 12.25 -2.28
N GLU A 72 2.13 13.00 -1.20
CA GLU A 72 3.48 13.38 -0.78
C GLU A 72 4.20 12.22 -0.07
N SER A 73 3.45 11.33 0.58
CA SER A 73 3.99 10.17 1.29
C SER A 73 2.98 9.01 1.33
N VAL A 74 3.44 7.82 1.72
CA VAL A 74 2.57 6.64 1.92
C VAL A 74 1.61 6.91 3.08
N SER A 75 2.07 7.59 4.12
CA SER A 75 1.24 7.96 5.27
C SER A 75 0.06 8.84 4.83
N SER A 76 0.32 9.89 4.04
CA SER A 76 -0.75 10.75 3.51
C SER A 76 -1.73 9.99 2.60
N MET A 77 -1.23 9.02 1.82
CA MET A 77 -2.07 8.12 1.02
C MET A 77 -2.97 7.24 1.92
N VAL A 78 -2.40 6.68 2.99
CA VAL A 78 -3.12 5.84 3.97
C VAL A 78 -4.16 6.67 4.72
N GLU A 79 -3.81 7.87 5.20
CA GLU A 79 -4.73 8.80 5.85
C GLU A 79 -5.88 9.19 4.93
N TYR A 80 -5.61 9.45 3.66
CA TYR A 80 -6.65 9.71 2.67
C TYR A 80 -7.58 8.50 2.47
N HIS A 81 -7.03 7.29 2.43
CA HIS A 81 -7.82 6.07 2.35
C HIS A 81 -8.71 5.86 3.58
N LEU A 82 -8.14 6.06 4.77
CA LEU A 82 -8.83 6.00 6.07
C LEU A 82 -9.93 7.04 6.20
N SER A 83 -9.65 8.29 5.79
CA SER A 83 -10.57 9.40 5.85
C SER A 83 -11.74 9.22 4.89
N LYS A 84 -11.46 8.74 3.67
CA LYS A 84 -12.54 8.53 2.72
C LYS A 84 -13.46 7.39 3.15
N LYS A 85 -12.98 6.29 3.74
CA LYS A 85 -13.75 5.04 3.98
C LYS A 85 -14.55 4.54 2.76
N ASP A 86 -14.37 5.19 1.62
CA ASP A 86 -15.22 5.11 0.45
C ASP A 86 -14.39 4.35 -0.58
N SER A 87 -14.94 3.21 -0.98
CA SER A 87 -14.53 2.37 -2.08
C SER A 87 -13.58 3.07 -3.06
N ILE A 88 -12.30 2.65 -3.09
CA ILE A 88 -11.39 2.90 -4.22
C ILE A 88 -11.85 2.07 -5.44
N THR A 89 -13.14 2.18 -5.75
CA THR A 89 -13.84 1.65 -6.90
C THR A 89 -15.16 2.38 -6.93
N LYS A 90 -15.27 3.30 -7.88
CA LYS A 90 -16.54 3.54 -8.52
C LYS A 90 -16.39 3.04 -9.95
#